data_AF-A0A9P6B7K3-F1
#
_entry.id   AF-A0A9P6B7K3-F1
#
_cell.length_a   1.000
_cell.length_b   1.000
_cell.length_c   1.000
_cell.angle_alpha   90.00
_cell.angle_beta   90.00
_cell.angle_gamma   90.00
#
_symmetry.space_group_name_H-M   'P 1'
#
loop_
_entity.id
_entity.type
_entity.pdbx_description
1 polymer ?
#
loop_
_entity_poly.entity_id
_entity_poly.type
_entity_poly.pdbx_seq_one_letter_code
_entity_poly.pdbx_strand_id
1 'polypeptide(L)'
;MSVVDIVDKQSRQCAKNLSGPRIVVQILILGGQIFGKALLEAGRQAVKNAKYRPATSGSITDTLTRDHRMTLDEAYLILNLKRGDPMEKALEHYEHLYKANAPPVIDPPPPKNSPPMHSHYLLSKVVRAKERMEAEVKLTSEEEARHTGSNASSPSSSSAPSGRP
;
A
#
# COMPACT_ATOMS: atom_id res chain seq x y z
N MET A 1 -1.02 40.52 38.70
CA MET A 1 -2.16 39.57 38.78
C MET A 1 -1.89 38.50 37.74
N SER A 2 -1.54 37.28 38.16
CA SER A 2 -0.99 36.27 37.25
C SER A 2 -2.10 35.65 36.40
N VAL A 3 -1.78 35.25 35.16
CA VAL A 3 -2.71 34.54 34.25
C VAL A 3 -3.24 33.25 34.91
N VAL A 4 -2.46 32.67 35.83
CA VAL A 4 -2.83 31.50 36.64
C VAL A 4 -3.98 31.82 37.61
N ASP A 5 -3.99 33.01 38.22
CA ASP A 5 -5.04 33.43 39.15
C ASP A 5 -6.38 33.67 38.45
N ILE A 6 -6.34 34.10 37.18
CA ILE A 6 -7.53 34.32 36.36
C ILE A 6 -8.17 32.99 35.96
N VAL A 7 -7.35 32.00 35.58
CA VAL A 7 -7.82 30.65 35.22
C VAL A 7 -8.37 29.92 36.45
N ASP A 8 -7.74 30.05 37.62
CA ASP A 8 -8.21 29.42 38.86
C ASP A 8 -9.50 30.09 39.41
N LYS A 9 -9.61 31.42 39.28
CA LYS A 9 -10.82 32.15 39.70
C LYS A 9 -12.02 31.88 38.77
N GLN A 10 -11.78 31.64 37.48
CA GLN A 10 -12.81 31.18 36.53
C GLN A 10 -13.24 29.73 36.83
N SER A 11 -12.29 28.85 37.15
CA SER A 11 -12.57 27.45 37.53
C SER A 11 -13.47 27.33 38.78
N ARG A 12 -13.21 28.15 39.81
CA ARG A 12 -13.99 28.15 41.07
C ARG A 12 -15.38 28.80 40.97
N GLN A 13 -15.64 29.59 39.93
CA GLN A 13 -16.96 30.19 39.69
C GLN A 13 -17.92 29.21 38.98
N CYS A 14 -17.42 28.38 38.05
CA CYS A 14 -18.26 27.43 37.30
C CYS A 14 -18.74 26.23 38.14
N ALA A 15 -18.01 25.84 39.18
CA ALA A 15 -18.38 24.71 40.03
C ALA A 15 -19.56 25.01 40.99
N LYS A 16 -19.99 26.27 41.12
CA LYS A 16 -21.01 26.67 42.11
C LYS A 16 -22.46 26.61 41.61
N ASN A 17 -22.70 26.37 40.31
CA ASN A 17 -24.06 26.38 39.71
C ASN A 17 -24.26 25.34 38.58
N LEU A 18 -23.64 24.17 38.68
CA LEU A 18 -23.76 23.13 37.65
C LEU A 18 -24.66 21.99 38.16
N SER A 19 -25.94 22.04 37.81
CA SER A 19 -26.85 20.91 38.08
C SER A 19 -26.45 19.72 37.19
N GLY A 20 -26.49 18.51 37.73
CA GLY A 20 -26.08 17.27 37.03
C GLY A 20 -26.61 17.16 35.59
N PRO A 21 -27.89 17.46 35.30
CA PRO A 21 -28.42 17.45 33.94
C PRO A 21 -27.72 18.42 32.97
N ARG A 22 -27.28 19.60 33.43
CA ARG A 22 -26.61 20.60 32.58
C ARG A 22 -25.19 20.19 32.21
N ILE A 23 -24.48 19.50 33.10
CA ILE A 23 -23.17 18.89 32.82
C ILE A 23 -23.25 17.85 31.72
N VAL A 24 -24.26 16.98 31.78
CA VAL A 24 -24.43 15.91 30.78
C VAL A 24 -24.65 16.52 29.40
N VAL A 25 -25.55 17.51 29.30
CA VAL A 25 -25.81 18.22 28.04
C VAL A 25 -24.56 18.93 27.52
N GLN A 26 -23.78 19.55 28.40
CA GLN A 26 -22.56 20.27 28.01
C GLN A 26 -21.47 19.32 27.49
N ILE A 27 -21.28 18.17 28.12
CA ILE A 27 -20.35 17.13 27.64
C ILE A 27 -20.80 16.59 26.29
N LEU A 28 -22.11 16.41 26.07
CA LEU A 28 -22.63 15.89 24.81
C LEU A 28 -22.43 16.88 23.65
N ILE A 29 -22.69 18.16 23.89
CA ILE A 29 -22.48 19.22 22.90
C ILE A 29 -20.99 19.39 22.60
N LEU A 30 -20.15 19.51 23.63
CA LEU A 30 -18.72 19.75 23.46
C LEU A 30 -18.02 18.52 22.86
N GLY A 31 -18.38 17.33 23.33
CA GLY A 31 -17.89 16.06 22.80
C GLY A 31 -18.33 15.82 21.36
N GLY A 32 -19.60 16.11 21.03
CA GLY A 32 -20.12 16.00 19.66
C GLY A 32 -19.42 16.93 18.67
N GLN A 33 -19.11 18.17 19.07
CA GLN A 33 -18.39 19.12 18.23
C GLN A 33 -16.96 18.68 17.93
N ILE A 34 -16.25 18.14 18.93
CA ILE A 34 -14.87 17.64 18.77
C ILE A 34 -14.87 16.37 17.91
N PHE A 35 -15.78 15.43 18.21
CA PHE A 35 -15.90 14.17 17.47
C PHE A 35 -16.30 14.37 16.00
N GLY A 36 -17.25 15.27 15.73
CA GLY A 36 -17.67 15.59 14.36
C GLY A 36 -16.56 16.21 13.51
N LYS A 37 -15.79 17.14 14.09
CA LYS A 37 -14.63 17.74 13.40
C LYS A 37 -13.54 16.70 13.11
N ALA A 38 -13.26 15.81 14.07
CA ALA A 38 -12.29 14.74 13.90
C ALA A 38 -12.69 13.75 12.79
N LEU A 39 -13.97 13.32 12.75
CA LEU A 39 -14.45 12.45 11.66
C LEU A 39 -14.34 13.11 10.30
N LEU A 40 -14.64 14.41 10.18
CA LEU A 40 -14.55 15.14 8.93
C LEU A 40 -13.09 15.22 8.42
N GLU A 41 -12.15 15.54 9.30
CA GLU A 41 -10.73 15.59 8.96
C GLU A 41 -10.18 14.21 8.61
N ALA A 42 -10.51 13.19 9.41
CA ALA A 42 -10.14 11.80 9.14
C ALA A 42 -10.73 11.30 7.82
N GLY A 43 -12.00 11.62 7.53
CA GLY A 43 -12.65 11.29 6.27
C GLY A 43 -11.97 11.97 5.08
N ARG A 44 -11.64 13.26 5.19
CA ARG A 44 -10.85 13.98 4.17
C ARG A 44 -9.49 13.34 3.95
N GLN A 45 -8.84 12.88 5.01
CA GLN A 45 -7.55 12.20 4.93
C GLN A 45 -7.67 10.81 4.30
N ALA A 46 -8.76 10.07 4.59
CA ALA A 46 -9.08 8.81 3.93
C ALA A 46 -9.27 9.00 2.42
N VAL A 47 -10.00 10.04 1.99
CA VAL A 47 -10.19 10.34 0.56
C VAL A 47 -8.87 10.70 -0.12
N LYS A 48 -7.99 11.49 0.52
CA LYS A 48 -6.65 11.77 -0.01
C LYS A 48 -5.85 10.48 -0.18
N ASN A 49 -5.79 9.65 0.85
CA ASN A 49 -5.08 8.36 0.80
C ASN A 49 -5.68 7.40 -0.24
N ALA A 50 -7.01 7.40 -0.40
CA ALA A 50 -7.69 6.63 -1.44
C ALA A 50 -7.42 7.16 -2.85
N LYS A 51 -7.13 8.45 -3.03
CA LYS A 51 -6.72 8.99 -4.34
C LYS A 51 -5.29 8.59 -4.71
N TYR A 52 -4.40 8.45 -3.73
CA TYR A 52 -3.02 7.99 -3.95
C TYR A 52 -2.89 6.46 -4.00
N ARG A 53 -3.89 5.72 -3.52
CA ARG A 53 -3.98 4.27 -3.69
C ARG A 53 -4.92 3.98 -4.85
N PRO A 54 -4.43 3.59 -6.04
CA PRO A 54 -5.32 3.28 -7.15
C PRO A 54 -6.38 2.26 -6.71
N ALA A 55 -7.65 2.59 -6.95
CA ALA A 55 -8.80 1.77 -6.59
C ALA A 55 -8.88 0.56 -7.53
N THR A 56 -8.00 -0.42 -7.34
CA THR A 56 -8.02 -1.70 -8.06
C THR A 56 -8.27 -2.85 -7.10
N SER A 57 -9.14 -2.64 -6.10
CA SER A 57 -9.50 -3.69 -5.13
C SER A 57 -10.20 -4.83 -5.88
N GLY A 58 -9.46 -5.93 -6.10
CA GLY A 58 -9.93 -7.10 -6.88
C GLY A 58 -9.21 -7.36 -8.20
N SER A 59 -8.28 -6.50 -8.64
CA SER A 59 -7.41 -6.81 -9.79
C SER A 59 -6.34 -7.85 -9.42
N ILE A 60 -5.90 -8.67 -10.38
CA ILE A 60 -4.75 -9.59 -10.20
C ILE A 60 -3.49 -8.80 -9.77
N THR A 61 -3.37 -7.55 -10.21
CA THR A 61 -2.30 -6.64 -9.79
C THR A 61 -2.38 -6.26 -8.30
N ASP A 62 -3.58 -6.22 -7.71
CA ASP A 62 -3.80 -5.95 -6.27
C ASP A 62 -3.49 -7.17 -5.41
N THR A 63 -3.79 -8.39 -5.87
CA THR A 63 -3.37 -9.62 -5.16
C THR A 63 -1.86 -9.72 -5.11
N LEU A 64 -1.17 -9.49 -6.24
CA LEU A 64 0.29 -9.49 -6.28
C LEU A 64 0.91 -8.43 -5.36
N THR A 65 0.33 -7.25 -5.26
CA THR A 65 0.83 -6.21 -4.35
C THR A 65 0.59 -6.56 -2.88
N ARG A 66 -0.49 -7.29 -2.55
CA ARG A 66 -0.73 -7.80 -1.19
C ARG A 66 0.26 -8.90 -0.81
N ASP A 67 0.59 -9.78 -1.75
CA ASP A 67 1.52 -10.89 -1.52
C ASP A 67 2.95 -10.40 -1.31
N HIS A 68 3.44 -9.54 -2.22
CA HIS A 68 4.81 -9.01 -2.15
C HIS A 68 4.95 -7.81 -1.19
N ARG A 69 3.82 -7.28 -0.69
CA ARG A 69 3.75 -6.04 0.11
C ARG A 69 4.50 -4.87 -0.54
N MET A 70 4.43 -4.78 -1.86
CA MET A 70 4.98 -3.69 -2.66
C MET A 70 4.25 -3.53 -3.99
N THR A 71 4.25 -2.31 -4.49
CA THR A 71 3.69 -1.98 -5.81
C THR A 71 4.71 -2.25 -6.92
N LEU A 72 4.20 -2.35 -8.15
CA LEU A 72 5.03 -2.50 -9.35
C LEU A 72 5.96 -1.28 -9.53
N ASP A 73 5.43 -0.08 -9.29
CA ASP A 73 6.19 1.18 -9.37
C ASP A 73 7.33 1.24 -8.34
N GLU A 74 7.08 0.75 -7.12
CA GLU A 74 8.12 0.62 -6.10
C GLU A 74 9.20 -0.40 -6.51
N ALA A 75 8.84 -1.51 -7.15
CA ALA A 75 9.81 -2.50 -7.62
C ALA A 75 10.76 -1.91 -8.66
N TYR A 76 10.22 -1.18 -9.65
CA TYR A 76 11.05 -0.45 -10.62
C TYR A 76 11.96 0.59 -9.96
N LEU A 77 11.45 1.31 -8.96
CA LEU A 77 12.26 2.31 -8.24
C LEU A 77 13.39 1.66 -7.43
N ILE A 78 13.12 0.55 -6.73
CA ILE A 78 14.11 -0.17 -5.93
C ILE A 78 15.22 -0.74 -6.80
N LEU A 79 14.87 -1.32 -7.95
CA LEU A 79 15.84 -1.86 -8.91
C LEU A 79 16.42 -0.78 -9.83
N ASN A 80 16.05 0.50 -9.67
CA ASN A 80 16.51 1.62 -10.48
C ASN A 80 16.33 1.41 -12.00
N LEU A 81 15.11 1.03 -12.37
CA LEU A 81 14.69 0.75 -13.75
C LEU A 81 13.54 1.67 -14.17
N LYS A 82 13.30 1.77 -15.48
CA LYS A 82 12.13 2.44 -16.04
C LYS A 82 11.03 1.42 -16.35
N ARG A 83 9.78 1.90 -16.41
CA ARG A 83 8.64 1.05 -16.80
C ARG A 83 8.90 0.47 -18.20
N GLY A 84 8.73 -0.84 -18.35
CA GLY A 84 8.94 -1.54 -19.62
C GLY A 84 10.40 -1.94 -19.91
N ASP A 85 11.33 -1.75 -18.96
CA ASP A 85 12.66 -2.35 -19.09
C ASP A 85 12.57 -3.90 -19.06
N PRO A 86 13.45 -4.59 -19.82
CA PRO A 86 13.45 -6.05 -19.91
C PRO A 86 13.92 -6.71 -18.60
N MET A 87 13.50 -7.96 -18.38
CA MET A 87 13.76 -8.71 -17.15
C MET A 87 15.27 -8.95 -16.91
N GLU A 88 16.05 -9.07 -17.97
CA GLU A 88 17.49 -9.29 -17.90
C GLU A 88 18.20 -8.16 -17.14
N LYS A 89 17.84 -6.90 -17.40
CA LYS A 89 18.37 -5.74 -16.66
C LYS A 89 17.96 -5.77 -15.20
N ALA A 90 16.75 -6.25 -14.91
CA ALA A 90 16.28 -6.38 -13.53
C ALA A 90 17.11 -7.39 -12.75
N LEU A 91 17.49 -8.50 -13.39
CA LEU A 91 18.37 -9.50 -12.77
C LEU A 91 19.77 -8.93 -12.53
N GLU A 92 20.35 -8.22 -13.49
CA GLU A 92 21.66 -7.57 -13.33
C GLU A 92 21.68 -6.58 -12.15
N HIS A 93 20.68 -5.71 -12.08
CA HIS A 93 20.56 -4.73 -11.00
C HIS A 93 20.27 -5.40 -9.65
N TYR A 94 19.45 -6.45 -9.64
CA TYR A 94 19.21 -7.26 -8.45
C TYR A 94 20.51 -7.86 -7.91
N GLU A 95 21.31 -8.53 -8.74
CA GLU A 95 22.57 -9.15 -8.32
C GLU A 95 23.55 -8.11 -7.76
N HIS A 96 23.64 -6.96 -8.43
CA HIS A 96 24.50 -5.86 -7.98
C HIS A 96 24.06 -5.31 -6.62
N LEU A 97 22.77 -5.00 -6.44
CA LEU A 97 22.22 -4.48 -5.19
C LEU A 97 22.26 -5.50 -4.06
N TYR A 98 22.00 -6.77 -4.36
CA TYR A 98 22.04 -7.86 -3.39
C TYR A 98 23.46 -8.05 -2.86
N LYS A 99 24.46 -8.11 -3.76
CA LYS A 99 25.88 -8.24 -3.38
C LYS A 99 26.38 -7.04 -2.57
N ALA A 100 25.99 -5.83 -2.94
CA ALA A 100 26.39 -4.61 -2.23
C ALA A 100 25.80 -4.51 -0.81
N ASN A 101 24.66 -5.15 -0.56
CA ASN A 101 23.95 -5.12 0.73
C ASN A 101 23.98 -6.45 1.48
N ALA A 102 24.71 -7.44 0.96
CA ALA A 102 24.83 -8.76 1.57
C ALA A 102 25.56 -8.66 2.92
N PRO A 103 25.29 -9.60 3.84
CA PRO A 103 26.07 -9.70 5.07
C PRO A 103 27.56 -9.79 4.74
N PRO A 104 28.42 -8.94 5.33
CA PRO A 104 29.85 -9.07 5.13
C PRO A 104 30.30 -10.40 5.73
N VAL A 105 31.03 -11.19 4.94
CA VAL A 105 31.67 -12.41 5.41
C VAL A 105 32.89 -11.98 6.20
N ILE A 106 32.73 -11.85 7.51
CA ILE A 106 33.81 -11.48 8.44
C ILE A 106 34.19 -12.75 9.21
N ASP A 107 35.42 -13.19 9.02
CA ASP A 107 36.04 -14.26 9.80
C ASP A 107 37.12 -13.65 10.71
N PRO A 108 37.03 -13.79 12.04
CA PRO A 108 36.01 -14.49 12.82
C PRO A 108 34.65 -13.76 12.87
N PRO A 109 33.53 -14.48 13.08
CA PRO A 109 32.20 -13.88 13.09
C PRO A 109 32.11 -12.79 14.17
N PRO A 110 31.42 -11.68 13.88
CA PRO A 110 31.30 -10.59 14.82
C PRO A 110 30.57 -11.05 16.09
N PRO A 111 30.90 -10.47 17.25
CA PRO A 111 30.26 -10.85 18.50
C PRO A 111 28.75 -10.65 18.41
N LYS A 112 27.97 -11.57 19.00
CA LYS A 112 26.49 -11.62 18.94
C LYS A 112 25.78 -10.31 19.34
N ASN A 113 26.48 -9.45 20.08
CA ASN A 113 25.98 -8.17 20.58
C ASN A 113 26.37 -6.96 19.71
N SER A 114 27.05 -7.17 18.58
CA SER A 114 27.37 -6.09 17.64
C SER A 114 26.15 -5.74 16.77
N PRO A 115 25.94 -4.45 16.44
CA PRO A 115 24.91 -4.08 15.48
C PRO A 115 25.23 -4.70 14.11
N PRO A 116 24.23 -5.24 13.38
CA PRO A 116 24.46 -5.82 12.07
C PRO A 116 25.00 -4.76 11.11
N MET A 117 26.11 -5.06 10.44
CA MET A 117 26.76 -4.16 9.48
C MET A 117 25.97 -4.00 8.17
N HIS A 118 24.94 -4.82 7.96
CA HIS A 118 24.08 -4.78 6.80
C HIS A 118 22.62 -4.63 7.23
N SER A 119 21.80 -4.04 6.36
CA SER A 119 20.36 -3.92 6.61
C SER A 119 19.61 -5.10 6.01
N HIS A 120 19.08 -5.98 6.86
CA HIS A 120 18.18 -7.06 6.43
C HIS A 120 16.93 -6.52 5.74
N TYR A 121 16.46 -5.33 6.14
CA TYR A 121 15.29 -4.70 5.52
C TYR A 121 15.55 -4.34 4.05
N LEU A 122 16.72 -3.78 3.75
CA LEU A 122 17.09 -3.45 2.36
C LEU A 122 17.17 -4.71 1.51
N LEU A 123 17.82 -5.75 2.01
CA LEU A 123 17.92 -7.03 1.31
C LEU A 123 16.53 -7.63 1.05
N SER A 124 15.65 -7.63 2.06
CA SER A 124 14.27 -8.09 1.95
C SER A 124 13.47 -7.29 0.92
N LYS A 125 13.76 -6.00 0.74
CA LYS A 125 13.11 -5.14 -0.27
C LYS A 125 13.60 -5.44 -1.67
N VAL A 126 14.90 -5.65 -1.86
CA VAL A 126 15.49 -6.00 -3.15
C VAL A 126 14.98 -7.35 -3.65
N VAL A 127 14.92 -8.36 -2.77
CA VAL A 127 14.40 -9.70 -3.12
C VAL A 127 12.93 -9.63 -3.54
N ARG A 128 12.08 -8.97 -2.74
CA ARG A 128 10.65 -8.85 -3.07
C ARG A 128 10.40 -8.05 -4.34
N ALA A 129 11.25 -7.07 -4.66
CA ALA A 129 11.16 -6.29 -5.90
C ALA A 129 11.35 -7.18 -7.13
N LYS A 130 12.37 -8.05 -7.08
CA LYS A 130 12.60 -9.06 -8.12
C LYS A 130 11.40 -10.00 -8.26
N GLU A 131 10.94 -10.59 -7.15
CA GLU A 131 9.78 -11.50 -7.15
C GLU A 131 8.52 -10.83 -7.73
N ARG A 132 8.26 -9.57 -7.38
CA ARG A 132 7.11 -8.81 -7.90
C ARG A 132 7.22 -8.57 -9.40
N MET A 133 8.41 -8.27 -9.93
CA MET A 133 8.61 -8.12 -11.37
C MET A 133 8.45 -9.46 -12.11
N GLU A 134 9.01 -10.55 -11.56
CA GLU A 134 8.86 -11.89 -12.12
C GLU A 134 7.39 -12.32 -12.19
N ALA A 135 6.63 -12.02 -11.13
CA ALA A 135 5.19 -12.25 -11.10
C ALA A 135 4.44 -11.46 -12.19
N GLU A 136 4.84 -10.20 -12.48
CA GLU A 136 4.21 -9.42 -13.56
C GLU A 136 4.45 -10.05 -14.93
N VAL A 137 5.69 -10.42 -15.24
CA VAL A 137 6.03 -11.05 -16.53
C VAL A 137 5.30 -12.38 -16.70
N LYS A 138 5.16 -13.14 -15.62
CA LYS A 138 4.39 -14.38 -15.61
C LYS A 138 2.89 -14.14 -15.88
N LEU A 139 2.30 -13.09 -15.31
CA LEU A 139 0.91 -12.74 -15.59
C LEU A 139 0.71 -12.36 -17.06
N THR A 140 1.60 -11.53 -17.61
CA THR A 140 1.53 -11.13 -19.02
C THR A 140 1.60 -12.34 -19.96
N SER A 141 2.49 -13.29 -19.69
CA SER A 141 2.61 -14.50 -20.52
C SER A 141 1.42 -15.45 -20.38
N GLU A 142 0.83 -15.58 -19.19
CA GLU A 142 -0.41 -16.33 -18.97
C GLU A 142 -1.62 -15.70 -19.68
N GLU A 143 -1.67 -14.37 -19.75
CA GLU A 143 -2.74 -13.64 -20.44
C GLU A 143 -2.62 -13.75 -21.97
N GLU A 144 -1.40 -13.67 -22.51
CA GLU A 144 -1.11 -13.94 -23.94
C GLU A 144 -1.48 -15.37 -24.34
N ALA A 145 -1.23 -16.36 -23.47
CA ALA A 145 -1.61 -17.75 -23.70
C ALA A 145 -3.15 -17.94 -23.68
N ARG A 146 -3.88 -17.20 -22.85
CA ARG A 146 -5.36 -17.22 -22.85
C ARG A 146 -5.96 -16.54 -24.07
N HIS A 147 -5.38 -15.42 -24.53
CA HIS A 147 -5.85 -14.69 -25.71
C HIS A 147 -5.66 -15.46 -27.01
N THR A 148 -4.57 -16.23 -27.15
CA THR A 148 -4.33 -17.06 -28.34
C THR A 148 -5.21 -18.32 -28.41
N GLY A 149 -5.67 -18.84 -27.27
CA GLY A 149 -6.61 -19.98 -27.21
C GLY A 149 -8.07 -19.64 -27.52
N SER A 150 -8.50 -18.38 -27.37
CA SER A 150 -9.90 -17.99 -27.58
C SER A 150 -10.29 -17.73 -29.05
N ASN A 151 -9.33 -17.58 -29.96
CA ASN A 151 -9.58 -17.25 -31.37
C ASN A 151 -9.83 -18.47 -32.28
N ALA A 152 -9.87 -19.69 -31.73
CA ALA A 152 -10.04 -20.94 -32.48
C ALA A 152 -11.46 -21.55 -32.40
N SER A 153 -12.45 -20.86 -31.84
CA SER A 153 -13.82 -21.38 -31.72
C SER A 153 -14.88 -20.40 -32.20
N SER A 154 -15.01 -20.29 -33.53
CA SER A 154 -16.23 -19.80 -34.18
C SER A 154 -16.36 -20.45 -35.57
N PRO A 155 -17.10 -21.56 -35.72
CA PRO A 155 -17.65 -21.91 -37.01
C PRO A 155 -18.89 -21.04 -37.24
N SER A 156 -18.78 -20.17 -38.23
CA SER A 156 -19.85 -19.41 -38.84
C SER A 156 -21.00 -20.33 -39.30
N SER A 157 -22.13 -20.29 -38.59
CA SER A 157 -23.40 -20.83 -39.08
C SER A 157 -24.12 -19.77 -39.93
N SER A 158 -23.63 -19.57 -41.15
CA SER A 158 -24.37 -18.83 -42.19
C SER A 158 -24.52 -19.69 -43.44
N SER A 159 -25.69 -20.33 -43.61
CA SER A 159 -26.39 -20.45 -44.91
C SER A 159 -27.57 -21.44 -44.81
N ALA A 160 -28.79 -20.89 -44.71
CA ALA A 160 -29.90 -21.36 -45.56
C ALA A 160 -29.85 -20.51 -46.85
N PRO A 161 -30.53 -20.81 -47.99
CA PRO A 161 -31.62 -21.79 -48.21
C PRO A 161 -31.47 -22.59 -49.54
N SER A 162 -32.32 -23.60 -49.79
CA SER A 162 -32.90 -23.87 -51.13
C SER A 162 -33.82 -25.08 -51.08
N GLY A 163 -34.97 -24.98 -51.75
CA GLY A 163 -36.02 -25.99 -51.77
C GLY A 163 -36.17 -26.73 -53.10
N ARG A 164 -37.19 -27.60 -53.05
CA ARG A 164 -37.96 -28.27 -54.14
C ARG A 164 -37.36 -29.52 -54.80
N PRO A 165 -38.20 -30.35 -55.44
CA PRO A 165 -39.67 -30.27 -55.61
C PRO A 165 -40.49 -31.05 -54.58
#